data_AF-A0A2P2K4I1-F1
#
_entry.id   AF-A0A2P2K4I1-F1
#
_cell.length_a   1.000
_cell.length_b   1.000
_cell.length_c   1.000
_cell.angle_alpha   90.00
_cell.angle_beta   90.00
_cell.angle_gamma   90.00
#
_symmetry.space_group_name_H-M   'P 1'
#
loop_
_entity.id
_entity.type
_entity.pdbx_description
1 polymer ?
#
loop_
_entity_poly.entity_id
_entity_poly.type
_entity_poly.pdbx_seq_one_letter_code
_entity_poly.pdbx_strand_id
1 'polypeptide(L)'
;MDAEANLPIKTLNTRHTCSACYKQFNKKEHLVEHMKISYHSPHQPICGVCQKHCKSYESLREHLAGPLAKANCSKVFSHLGCNLCLKIFDSSDSLSKHRGICCLSAPGSLVPKMLLSGQSHADISSSIDEGAQAVAIDCEMVGGGSDGSVDLCARVCLVDEDENVVFNTYIQPQNPVTNYRYELTGITEALLSDAMPLKEAHNQILGILYRGESVRRQLLGGTKARLLVGHDLKHDLDCLRMSYPHHLLRDTAKYRPLMKTNLVSHSLKYLVKTYLG
;
A
#
# COMPACT_ATOMS: atom_id res chain seq x y z
N MET A 1 50.03 11.93 -56.71
CA MET A 1 48.66 11.41 -56.51
C MET A 1 48.71 10.63 -55.22
N ASP A 2 48.69 11.36 -54.11
CA ASP A 2 48.87 10.78 -52.79
C ASP A 2 47.47 10.47 -52.24
N ALA A 3 47.19 9.17 -52.10
CA ALA A 3 45.96 8.68 -51.51
C ALA A 3 46.04 8.84 -49.99
N GLU A 4 45.42 9.89 -49.46
CA GLU A 4 45.17 10.04 -48.02
C GLU A 4 44.24 8.92 -47.55
N ALA A 5 44.79 8.00 -46.76
CA ALA A 5 44.03 7.01 -46.03
C ALA A 5 43.24 7.69 -44.90
N ASN A 6 41.95 7.92 -45.11
CA ASN A 6 41.01 8.33 -44.07
C ASN A 6 40.81 7.15 -43.08
N LEU A 7 41.50 7.20 -41.94
CA LEU A 7 41.21 6.33 -40.80
C LEU A 7 39.92 6.83 -40.09
N PRO A 8 38.94 5.96 -39.81
CA PRO A 8 37.70 6.36 -39.15
C PRO A 8 37.98 6.76 -37.70
N ILE A 9 37.69 8.02 -37.37
CA ILE A 9 37.67 8.52 -36.00
C ILE A 9 36.57 7.76 -35.25
N LYS A 10 36.96 6.77 -34.44
CA LYS A 10 36.08 6.17 -33.43
C LYS A 10 35.73 7.27 -32.43
N THR A 11 34.56 7.88 -32.60
CA THR A 11 33.96 8.72 -31.57
C THR A 11 33.78 7.85 -30.32
N LEU A 12 34.57 8.12 -29.29
CA LEU A 12 34.36 7.57 -27.95
C LEU A 12 32.99 8.05 -27.49
N ASN A 13 31.99 7.18 -27.66
CA ASN A 13 30.61 7.50 -27.35
C ASN A 13 30.45 7.50 -25.83
N THR A 14 30.77 8.63 -25.20
CA THR A 14 30.76 8.81 -23.75
C THR A 14 29.35 8.55 -23.22
N ARG A 15 29.15 7.41 -22.55
CA ARG A 15 27.87 7.07 -21.92
C ARG A 15 27.69 7.96 -20.69
N HIS A 16 26.53 8.60 -20.60
CA HIS A 16 26.14 9.40 -19.45
C HIS A 16 25.40 8.53 -18.44
N THR A 17 25.85 8.48 -17.19
CA THR A 17 25.29 7.57 -16.17
C THR A 17 24.62 8.35 -15.05
N CYS A 18 23.43 7.92 -14.64
CA CYS A 18 22.75 8.43 -13.45
C CYS A 18 23.48 7.98 -12.18
N SER A 19 23.81 8.90 -11.27
CA SER A 19 24.48 8.60 -10.00
C SER A 19 23.62 7.82 -9.00
N ALA A 20 22.30 7.92 -9.07
CA ALA A 20 21.40 7.26 -8.11
C ALA A 20 20.98 5.84 -8.54
N CYS A 21 20.57 5.65 -9.80
CA CYS A 21 20.08 4.36 -10.31
C CYS A 21 21.03 3.67 -11.31
N TYR A 22 22.16 4.29 -11.64
CA TYR A 22 23.19 3.75 -12.55
C TYR A 22 22.69 3.41 -13.96
N LYS A 23 21.55 3.96 -14.39
CA LYS A 23 21.11 3.88 -15.79
C LYS A 23 22.06 4.67 -16.68
N GLN A 24 22.36 4.10 -17.85
CA GLN A 24 23.24 4.69 -18.85
C GLN A 24 22.44 5.25 -20.03
N PHE A 25 22.90 6.38 -20.55
CA PHE A 25 22.28 7.12 -21.65
C PHE A 25 23.32 7.46 -22.70
N ASN A 26 22.93 7.43 -23.97
CA ASN A 26 23.81 7.79 -25.09
C ASN A 26 23.97 9.31 -25.23
N LYS A 27 22.97 10.07 -24.77
CA LYS A 27 22.93 11.54 -24.85
C LYS A 27 22.73 12.12 -23.46
N LYS A 28 23.42 13.22 -23.16
CA LYS A 28 23.29 13.95 -21.89
C LYS A 28 21.86 14.43 -21.65
N GLU A 29 21.17 14.87 -22.70
CA GLU A 29 19.78 15.33 -22.66
C GLU A 29 18.83 14.27 -22.07
N HIS A 30 18.99 13.00 -22.48
CA HIS A 30 18.16 11.91 -21.96
C HIS A 30 18.44 11.61 -20.49
N LEU A 31 19.68 11.79 -20.03
CA LEU A 31 20.00 11.70 -18.60
C LEU A 31 19.31 12.82 -17.82
N VAL A 32 19.35 14.05 -18.33
CA VAL A 32 18.67 15.20 -17.70
C VAL A 32 17.17 14.94 -17.61
N GLU A 33 16.54 14.45 -18.68
CA GLU A 33 15.12 14.14 -18.68
C GLU A 33 14.77 13.02 -17.70
N HIS A 34 15.59 11.96 -17.64
CA HIS A 34 15.45 10.91 -16.63
C HIS A 34 15.52 11.45 -15.19
N MET A 35 16.42 12.41 -14.92
CA MET A 35 16.54 13.05 -13.60
C MET A 35 15.29 13.84 -13.22
N LYS A 36 14.66 14.52 -14.18
CA LYS A 36 13.42 15.27 -13.93
C LYS A 36 12.24 14.39 -13.60
N ILE A 37 12.16 13.15 -14.10
CA ILE A 37 10.99 12.28 -13.92
C ILE A 37 11.16 11.24 -12.81
N SER A 38 12.40 10.88 -12.48
CA SER A 38 12.66 9.74 -11.60
C SER A 38 12.69 10.09 -10.11
N TYR A 39 12.87 11.38 -9.78
CA TYR A 39 12.89 12.04 -8.46
C TYR A 39 13.64 11.35 -7.31
N HIS A 40 14.24 10.18 -7.52
CA HIS A 40 15.03 9.34 -6.62
C HIS A 40 14.72 9.58 -5.14
N SER A 41 13.45 9.35 -4.79
CA SER A 41 12.96 9.72 -3.47
C SER A 41 13.48 8.75 -2.40
N PRO A 42 13.55 9.19 -1.13
CA PRO A 42 13.90 8.32 0.00
C PRO A 42 12.96 7.11 0.16
N HIS A 43 11.77 7.19 -0.43
CA HIS A 43 10.77 6.13 -0.44
C HIS A 43 11.05 5.03 -1.48
N GLN A 44 12.01 5.24 -2.39
CA GLN A 44 12.42 4.19 -3.33
C GLN A 44 13.32 3.17 -2.62
N PRO A 45 13.16 1.87 -2.90
CA PRO A 45 14.02 0.85 -2.32
C PRO A 45 15.45 0.98 -2.85
N ILE A 46 16.42 0.83 -1.94
CA ILE A 46 17.85 0.95 -2.24
C ILE A 46 18.54 -0.38 -1.94
N CYS A 47 19.48 -0.75 -2.80
CA CYS A 47 20.33 -1.91 -2.54
C CYS A 47 21.32 -1.62 -1.40
N GLY A 48 21.26 -2.38 -0.31
CA GLY A 48 22.18 -2.23 0.83
C GLY A 48 23.66 -2.47 0.52
N VAL A 49 23.98 -3.09 -0.63
CA VAL A 49 25.37 -3.37 -1.04
C VAL A 49 25.93 -2.27 -1.94
N CYS A 50 25.22 -1.90 -3.00
CA CYS A 50 25.73 -0.97 -4.01
C CYS A 50 25.04 0.39 -4.02
N GLN A 51 24.09 0.65 -3.11
CA GLN A 51 23.34 1.89 -2.97
C GLN A 51 22.55 2.33 -4.21
N LYS A 52 22.34 1.40 -5.16
CA LYS A 52 21.49 1.62 -6.33
C LYS A 52 20.04 1.83 -5.90
N HIS A 53 19.44 2.93 -6.36
CA HIS A 53 18.01 3.16 -6.27
C HIS A 53 17.26 2.28 -7.27
N CYS A 54 16.28 1.54 -6.75
CA CYS A 54 15.39 0.67 -7.50
C CYS A 54 14.00 1.32 -7.56
N LYS A 55 13.30 1.14 -8.69
CA LYS A 55 11.98 1.78 -8.90
C LYS A 55 10.87 1.15 -8.05
N SER A 56 11.04 -0.13 -7.71
CA SER A 56 10.12 -0.94 -6.90
C SER A 56 10.87 -2.04 -6.15
N TYR A 57 10.23 -2.60 -5.12
CA TYR A 57 10.80 -3.71 -4.36
C TYR A 57 10.98 -4.96 -5.22
N GLU A 58 10.12 -5.17 -6.22
CA GLU A 58 10.31 -6.21 -7.25
C GLU A 58 11.63 -5.99 -8.01
N SER A 59 11.91 -4.77 -8.48
CA SER A 59 13.17 -4.48 -9.17
C SER A 59 14.40 -4.57 -8.27
N LEU A 60 14.25 -4.35 -6.95
CA LEU A 60 15.31 -4.60 -5.98
C LEU A 60 15.53 -6.11 -5.80
N ARG A 61 14.48 -6.90 -5.71
CA ARG A 61 14.55 -8.36 -5.63
C ARG A 61 15.23 -8.95 -6.86
N GLU A 62 14.86 -8.51 -8.06
CA GLU A 62 15.54 -8.90 -9.30
C GLU A 62 17.02 -8.51 -9.30
N HIS A 63 17.36 -7.35 -8.74
CA HIS A 63 18.74 -6.90 -8.65
C HIS A 63 19.61 -7.75 -7.70
N LEU A 64 19.00 -8.30 -6.64
CA LEU A 64 19.69 -9.08 -5.60
C LEU A 64 19.70 -10.59 -5.92
N ALA A 65 18.61 -11.13 -6.44
CA ALA A 65 18.42 -12.58 -6.61
C ALA A 65 17.85 -12.97 -7.99
N GLY A 66 17.71 -12.03 -8.92
CA GLY A 66 17.22 -12.30 -10.28
C GLY A 66 18.30 -12.81 -11.23
N PRO A 67 17.91 -13.22 -12.46
CA PRO A 67 18.83 -13.79 -13.45
C PRO A 67 19.96 -12.84 -13.89
N LEU A 68 19.72 -11.53 -13.80
CA LEU A 68 20.66 -10.47 -14.19
C LEU A 68 21.25 -9.75 -12.96
N ALA A 69 21.21 -10.38 -11.78
CA ALA A 69 21.77 -9.80 -10.56
C ALA A 69 23.27 -9.58 -10.69
N LYS A 70 23.77 -8.45 -10.15
CA LYS A 70 25.22 -8.19 -10.12
C LYS A 70 25.88 -9.19 -9.19
N ALA A 71 26.94 -9.87 -9.65
CA ALA A 71 27.59 -10.95 -8.91
C ALA A 71 27.94 -10.58 -7.46
N ASN A 72 28.49 -9.38 -7.22
CA ASN A 72 28.82 -8.93 -5.87
C ASN A 72 27.56 -8.76 -4.99
N CYS A 73 26.55 -8.05 -5.49
CA CYS A 73 25.30 -7.82 -4.75
C CYS A 73 24.59 -9.14 -4.44
N SER A 74 24.53 -10.04 -5.42
CA SER A 74 23.88 -11.34 -5.27
C SER A 74 24.61 -12.23 -4.26
N LYS A 75 25.94 -12.30 -4.34
CA LYS A 75 26.77 -13.05 -3.39
C LYS A 75 26.64 -12.54 -1.97
N VAL A 76 26.69 -11.21 -1.77
CA VAL A 76 26.52 -10.64 -0.42
C VAL A 76 25.11 -10.93 0.10
N PHE A 77 24.08 -10.74 -0.73
CA PHE A 77 22.70 -11.00 -0.34
C PHE A 77 22.43 -12.48 -0.02
N SER A 78 23.04 -13.44 -0.75
CA SER A 78 22.83 -14.86 -0.46
C SER A 78 23.33 -15.28 0.92
N HIS A 79 24.35 -14.60 1.46
CA HIS A 79 24.93 -14.90 2.77
C HIS A 79 24.34 -14.06 3.90
N LEU A 80 24.03 -12.79 3.63
CA LEU A 80 23.70 -11.78 4.65
C LEU A 80 22.33 -11.11 4.43
N GLY A 81 21.56 -11.53 3.42
CA GLY A 81 20.29 -10.93 3.05
C GLY A 81 19.07 -11.64 3.64
N CYS A 82 18.04 -10.85 3.97
CA CYS A 82 16.71 -11.34 4.29
C CYS A 82 15.80 -11.34 3.04
N ASN A 83 15.20 -12.48 2.71
CA ASN A 83 14.32 -12.60 1.54
C ASN A 83 12.96 -11.89 1.68
N LEU A 84 12.53 -11.57 2.91
CA LEU A 84 11.27 -10.87 3.16
C LEU A 84 11.46 -9.36 3.04
N CYS A 85 12.22 -8.76 3.97
CA CYS A 85 12.41 -7.31 4.02
C CYS A 85 13.54 -6.77 3.12
N LEU A 86 14.30 -7.64 2.45
CA LEU A 86 15.41 -7.30 1.54
C LEU A 86 16.59 -6.55 2.21
N LYS A 87 16.64 -6.46 3.54
CA LYS A 87 17.77 -5.87 4.27
C LYS A 87 19.01 -6.77 4.22
N ILE A 88 20.17 -6.14 4.20
CA ILE A 88 21.49 -6.76 4.36
C ILE A 88 21.95 -6.57 5.81
N PHE A 89 22.47 -7.64 6.39
CA PHE A 89 22.99 -7.67 7.75
C PHE A 89 24.51 -7.68 7.77
N ASP A 90 25.09 -7.28 8.89
CA ASP A 90 26.54 -7.24 9.11
C ASP A 90 27.17 -8.63 9.34
N SER A 91 26.38 -9.58 9.82
CA SER A 91 26.81 -10.93 10.19
C SER A 91 25.71 -11.96 9.92
N SER A 92 26.10 -13.23 9.82
CA SER A 92 25.15 -14.33 9.67
C SER A 92 24.29 -14.51 10.93
N ASP A 93 24.85 -14.24 12.11
CA ASP A 93 24.14 -14.33 13.39
C ASP A 93 23.03 -13.29 13.52
N SER A 94 23.27 -12.05 13.11
CA SER A 94 22.24 -11.00 13.14
C SER A 94 21.12 -11.27 12.13
N LEU A 95 21.45 -11.81 10.95
CA LEU A 95 20.45 -12.30 10.00
C LEU A 95 19.61 -13.45 10.58
N SER A 96 20.25 -14.42 11.23
CA SER A 96 19.57 -15.57 11.83
C SER A 96 18.56 -15.13 12.89
N LYS A 97 18.99 -14.26 13.81
CA LYS A 97 18.11 -13.64 14.83
C LYS A 97 16.96 -12.87 14.19
N HIS A 98 17.24 -12.11 13.14
CA HIS A 98 16.22 -11.33 12.44
C HIS A 98 15.18 -12.20 11.74
N ARG A 99 15.55 -13.33 11.13
CA ARG A 99 14.61 -14.20 10.41
C ARG A 99 13.45 -14.69 11.27
N GLY A 100 13.68 -14.89 12.57
CA GLY A 100 12.63 -15.29 13.51
C GLY A 100 11.56 -14.21 13.75
N ILE A 101 11.88 -12.94 13.53
CA ILE A 101 10.98 -11.79 13.79
C ILE A 101 10.59 -11.02 12.52
N CYS A 102 11.15 -11.37 11.37
CA CYS A 102 10.87 -10.71 10.09
C CYS A 102 9.58 -11.24 9.41
N CYS A 103 8.96 -12.26 10.00
CA CYS A 103 7.66 -12.75 9.58
C CYS A 103 6.60 -12.12 10.49
N LEU A 104 5.63 -11.42 9.92
CA LEU A 104 4.43 -11.05 10.65
C LEU A 104 3.52 -12.27 10.64
N SER A 105 3.38 -12.87 11.82
CA SER A 105 2.36 -13.90 12.00
C SER A 105 0.99 -13.23 11.86
N ALA A 106 0.09 -13.86 11.12
CA ALA A 106 -1.30 -13.44 11.13
C ALA A 106 -1.76 -13.36 12.60
N PRO A 107 -2.47 -12.30 13.01
CA PRO A 107 -3.08 -12.25 14.33
C PRO A 107 -3.83 -13.57 14.54
N GLY A 108 -3.60 -14.25 15.67
CA GLY A 108 -4.38 -15.43 16.02
C GLY A 108 -5.85 -15.07 15.82
N SER A 109 -6.61 -15.96 15.15
CA SER A 109 -7.97 -15.69 14.64
C SER A 109 -8.64 -14.65 15.54
N LEU A 110 -8.95 -13.49 14.97
CA LEU A 110 -9.91 -12.58 15.56
C LEU A 110 -11.24 -13.34 15.55
N VAL A 111 -11.38 -14.32 16.45
CA VAL A 111 -12.66 -14.66 17.02
C VAL A 111 -13.21 -13.28 17.34
N PRO A 112 -14.38 -12.90 16.81
CA PRO A 112 -15.05 -11.74 17.35
C PRO A 112 -14.96 -11.95 18.85
N LYS A 113 -14.31 -11.03 19.59
CA LYS A 113 -14.62 -10.92 21.02
C LYS A 113 -16.13 -10.80 20.98
N MET A 114 -16.80 -11.91 21.26
CA MET A 114 -18.21 -12.04 21.02
C MET A 114 -18.80 -10.84 21.70
N LEU A 115 -19.68 -10.18 20.95
CA LEU A 115 -20.77 -9.40 21.47
C LEU A 115 -21.48 -10.24 22.55
N LEU A 116 -20.93 -10.22 23.76
CA LEU A 116 -21.54 -10.68 25.00
C LEU A 116 -21.63 -9.45 25.91
N SER A 117 -22.45 -8.52 25.44
CA SER A 117 -23.24 -7.58 26.23
C SER A 117 -24.03 -6.79 25.18
N GLY A 118 -25.31 -7.07 24.95
CA GLY A 118 -26.34 -6.73 25.93
C GLY A 118 -26.52 -5.23 25.91
N GLN A 119 -27.54 -4.78 25.17
CA GLN A 119 -28.07 -3.41 25.07
C GLN A 119 -27.39 -2.33 25.94
N SER A 120 -26.77 -1.35 25.30
CA SER A 120 -26.89 0.04 25.71
C SER A 120 -26.68 0.95 24.51
N HIS A 121 -27.65 1.84 24.31
CA HIS A 121 -27.49 3.11 23.60
C HIS A 121 -26.12 3.75 23.90
N ALA A 122 -25.56 4.40 22.88
CA ALA A 122 -24.63 5.53 22.94
C ALA A 122 -23.64 5.58 24.11
N ASP A 123 -22.36 5.33 23.82
CA ASP A 123 -21.23 6.20 24.20
C ASP A 123 -19.92 5.61 23.65
N ILE A 124 -19.59 5.92 22.38
CA ILE A 124 -18.20 5.85 21.91
C ILE A 124 -17.59 7.23 22.16
N SER A 125 -17.22 7.44 23.42
CA SER A 125 -16.45 8.58 23.90
C SER A 125 -15.43 8.05 24.91
N SER A 126 -14.17 8.45 24.74
CA SER A 126 -12.95 8.01 25.44
C SER A 126 -12.44 6.63 24.99
N SER A 127 -11.33 6.47 24.28
CA SER A 127 -10.15 7.32 24.07
C SER A 127 -9.49 6.90 22.75
N ILE A 128 -9.88 7.50 21.61
CA ILE A 128 -8.96 7.47 20.48
C ILE A 128 -7.87 8.48 20.80
N ASP A 129 -6.65 8.00 20.97
CA ASP A 129 -5.49 8.82 21.30
C ASP A 129 -5.44 10.06 20.38
N GLU A 130 -5.27 11.25 20.97
CA GLU A 130 -5.05 12.48 20.21
C GLU A 130 -3.77 12.39 19.35
N GLY A 131 -2.94 11.36 19.53
CA GLY A 131 -1.74 11.07 18.76
C GLY A 131 -1.97 10.38 17.41
N ALA A 132 -2.93 9.46 17.26
CA ALA A 132 -3.04 8.62 16.04
C ALA A 132 -3.25 9.46 14.76
N GLN A 133 -2.23 9.50 13.90
CA GLN A 133 -2.18 10.31 12.70
C GLN A 133 -2.77 9.61 11.49
N ALA A 134 -2.88 8.28 11.51
CA ALA A 134 -3.38 7.46 10.41
C ALA A 134 -4.46 6.47 10.87
N VAL A 135 -5.34 6.13 9.93
CA VAL A 135 -6.36 5.09 10.06
C VAL A 135 -6.35 4.28 8.78
N ALA A 136 -6.35 2.95 8.89
CA ALA A 136 -6.58 2.07 7.75
C ALA A 136 -8.07 1.77 7.61
N ILE A 137 -8.56 1.65 6.38
CA ILE A 137 -9.94 1.28 6.05
C ILE A 137 -9.95 0.11 5.09
N ASP A 138 -10.92 -0.78 5.27
CA ASP A 138 -11.24 -1.86 4.34
C ASP A 138 -12.75 -2.10 4.36
N CYS A 139 -13.33 -2.34 3.18
CA CYS A 139 -14.75 -2.67 3.03
C CYS A 139 -14.93 -4.07 2.45
N GLU A 140 -16.01 -4.72 2.86
CA GLU A 140 -16.53 -5.92 2.20
C GLU A 140 -17.75 -5.55 1.36
N MET A 141 -17.77 -6.06 0.12
CA MET A 141 -18.77 -5.70 -0.88
C MET A 141 -19.58 -6.92 -1.30
N VAL A 142 -20.90 -6.77 -1.30
CA VAL A 142 -21.84 -7.70 -1.93
C VAL A 142 -22.22 -7.20 -3.33
N GLY A 143 -22.66 -8.10 -4.19
CA GLY A 143 -23.14 -7.80 -5.54
C GLY A 143 -24.62 -7.42 -5.56
N GLY A 144 -24.94 -6.33 -6.26
CA GLY A 144 -26.28 -5.91 -6.65
C GLY A 144 -26.42 -5.77 -8.17
N GLY A 145 -27.58 -5.28 -8.62
CA GLY A 145 -27.94 -5.26 -10.04
C GLY A 145 -28.41 -6.64 -10.53
N SER A 146 -28.99 -6.68 -11.73
CA SER A 146 -29.60 -7.92 -12.26
C SER A 146 -28.61 -9.08 -12.42
N ASP A 147 -27.32 -8.79 -12.53
CA ASP A 147 -26.23 -9.74 -12.75
C ASP A 147 -25.22 -9.80 -11.57
N GLY A 148 -25.44 -9.05 -10.49
CA GLY A 148 -24.52 -9.01 -9.35
C GLY A 148 -23.21 -8.23 -9.59
N SER A 149 -23.12 -7.49 -10.70
CA SER A 149 -21.93 -6.74 -11.11
C SER A 149 -21.70 -5.45 -10.34
N VAL A 150 -22.72 -4.93 -9.66
CA VAL A 150 -22.62 -3.68 -8.91
C VAL A 150 -22.11 -3.96 -7.50
N ASP A 151 -20.97 -3.39 -7.14
CA ASP A 151 -20.44 -3.49 -5.79
C ASP A 151 -21.22 -2.60 -4.82
N LEU A 152 -21.72 -3.19 -3.73
CA LEU A 152 -22.43 -2.53 -2.65
C LEU A 152 -21.68 -2.79 -1.34
N CYS A 153 -21.26 -1.75 -0.64
CA CYS A 153 -20.65 -1.90 0.69
C CYS A 153 -21.66 -2.57 1.64
N ALA A 154 -21.22 -3.64 2.28
CA ALA A 154 -22.02 -4.41 3.23
C ALA A 154 -21.33 -4.53 4.61
N ARG A 155 -20.03 -4.26 4.68
CA ARG A 155 -19.30 -4.09 5.94
C ARG A 155 -18.14 -3.13 5.73
N VAL A 156 -17.80 -2.38 6.77
CA VAL A 156 -16.61 -1.51 6.80
C VAL A 156 -15.88 -1.71 8.12
N CYS A 157 -14.55 -1.72 8.07
CA CYS A 157 -13.68 -1.81 9.23
C CYS A 157 -12.59 -0.72 9.14
N LEU A 158 -12.37 -0.02 10.24
CA LEU A 158 -11.30 0.94 10.43
C LEU A 158 -10.43 0.48 11.60
N VAL A 159 -9.11 0.57 11.42
CA VAL A 159 -8.11 0.31 12.46
C VAL A 159 -7.13 1.47 12.58
N ASP A 160 -6.63 1.74 13.77
CA ASP A 160 -5.59 2.76 14.01
C ASP A 160 -4.16 2.19 13.89
N GLU A 161 -3.16 3.01 14.19
CA GLU A 161 -1.73 2.67 14.09
C GLU A 161 -1.29 1.61 15.10
N ASP A 162 -2.02 1.47 16.20
CA ASP A 162 -1.78 0.49 17.26
C ASP A 162 -2.59 -0.81 17.03
N GLU A 163 -3.15 -0.98 15.82
CA GLU A 163 -3.95 -2.12 15.40
C GLU A 163 -5.30 -2.25 16.13
N ASN A 164 -5.76 -1.21 16.83
CA ASN A 164 -7.06 -1.22 17.49
C ASN A 164 -8.17 -0.99 16.48
N VAL A 165 -9.27 -1.75 16.60
CA VAL A 165 -10.48 -1.54 15.78
C VAL A 165 -11.20 -0.30 16.30
N VAL A 166 -11.22 0.77 15.50
CA VAL A 166 -11.86 2.04 15.86
C VAL A 166 -13.30 2.13 15.37
N PHE A 167 -13.65 1.40 14.30
CA PHE A 167 -15.00 1.31 13.78
C PHE A 167 -15.18 0.02 12.98
N ASN A 168 -16.20 -0.76 13.26
CA ASN A 168 -16.51 -1.97 12.51
C ASN A 168 -18.02 -2.20 12.55
N THR A 169 -18.67 -2.13 11.40
CA THR A 169 -20.13 -2.29 11.30
C THR A 169 -20.53 -2.92 9.97
N TYR A 170 -21.66 -3.62 9.99
CA TYR A 170 -22.39 -3.95 8.77
C TYR A 170 -23.11 -2.71 8.24
N ILE A 171 -23.19 -2.59 6.92
CA ILE A 171 -23.83 -1.49 6.21
C ILE A 171 -25.04 -2.01 5.44
N GLN A 172 -26.16 -1.31 5.55
CA GLN A 172 -27.35 -1.57 4.77
C GLN A 172 -27.09 -1.25 3.28
N PRO A 173 -27.10 -2.26 2.40
CA PRO A 173 -26.86 -2.04 0.97
C PRO A 173 -27.92 -1.11 0.37
N GLN A 174 -27.49 -0.19 -0.51
CA GLN A 174 -28.37 0.82 -1.09
C GLN A 174 -29.32 0.27 -2.16
N ASN A 175 -29.06 -0.95 -2.64
CA ASN A 175 -29.86 -1.66 -3.63
C ASN A 175 -30.05 -3.12 -3.17
N PRO A 176 -31.05 -3.85 -3.71
CA PRO A 176 -31.20 -5.27 -3.44
C PRO A 176 -29.92 -6.06 -3.74
N VAL A 177 -29.54 -6.91 -2.80
CA VAL A 177 -28.40 -7.82 -2.95
C VAL A 177 -28.83 -9.00 -3.83
N THR A 178 -28.10 -9.23 -4.91
CA THR A 178 -28.31 -10.37 -5.82
C THR A 178 -27.22 -11.43 -5.68
N ASN A 179 -26.06 -11.07 -5.12
CA ASN A 179 -24.98 -12.01 -4.84
C ASN A 179 -24.19 -11.59 -3.59
N TYR A 180 -24.26 -12.36 -2.51
CA TYR A 180 -23.53 -12.03 -1.27
C TYR A 180 -22.02 -12.28 -1.33
N ARG A 181 -21.54 -13.01 -2.34
CA ARG A 181 -20.12 -13.39 -2.49
C ARG A 181 -19.55 -14.08 -1.25
N TYR A 182 -20.35 -14.98 -0.68
CA TYR A 182 -20.12 -15.66 0.60
C TYR A 182 -18.68 -16.17 0.81
N GLU A 183 -18.07 -16.78 -0.21
CA GLU A 183 -16.71 -17.34 -0.12
C GLU A 183 -15.62 -16.28 0.12
N LEU A 184 -15.90 -15.03 -0.24
CA LEU A 184 -14.99 -13.90 -0.09
C LEU A 184 -15.35 -13.08 1.15
N THR A 185 -16.63 -12.74 1.32
CA THR A 185 -17.08 -11.74 2.30
C THR A 185 -17.52 -12.35 3.64
N GLY A 186 -17.96 -13.61 3.64
CA GLY A 186 -18.62 -14.24 4.78
C GLY A 186 -19.96 -13.60 5.19
N ILE A 187 -20.53 -12.69 4.38
CA ILE A 187 -21.73 -11.93 4.72
C ILE A 187 -22.98 -12.75 4.40
N THR A 188 -23.91 -12.83 5.35
CA THR A 188 -25.23 -13.46 5.20
C THR A 188 -26.34 -12.42 5.29
N GLU A 189 -27.52 -12.75 4.78
CA GLU A 189 -28.71 -11.91 4.90
C GLU A 189 -29.02 -11.57 6.37
N ALA A 190 -28.85 -12.52 7.28
CA ALA A 190 -29.07 -12.32 8.71
C ALA A 190 -28.11 -11.29 9.34
N LEU A 191 -26.91 -11.12 8.79
CA LEU A 191 -25.98 -10.08 9.25
C LEU A 191 -26.39 -8.68 8.78
N LEU A 192 -27.22 -8.60 7.73
CA LEU A 192 -27.65 -7.34 7.13
C LEU A 192 -29.03 -6.86 7.61
N SER A 193 -29.77 -7.67 8.38
CA SER A 193 -31.14 -7.31 8.81
C SER A 193 -31.18 -6.04 9.67
N ASP A 194 -30.18 -5.87 10.54
CA ASP A 194 -30.05 -4.72 11.46
C ASP A 194 -28.82 -3.86 11.11
N ALA A 195 -28.38 -3.89 9.85
CA ALA A 195 -27.20 -3.15 9.43
C ALA A 195 -27.40 -1.63 9.43
N MET A 196 -26.33 -0.90 9.71
CA MET A 196 -26.34 0.56 9.81
C MET A 196 -26.63 1.19 8.43
N PRO A 197 -27.53 2.20 8.34
CA PRO A 197 -27.73 2.94 7.11
C PRO A 197 -26.42 3.59 6.62
N LEU A 198 -26.14 3.49 5.32
CA LEU A 198 -24.87 3.98 4.74
C LEU A 198 -24.56 5.45 5.11
N LYS A 199 -25.58 6.31 5.14
CA LYS A 199 -25.41 7.73 5.48
C LYS A 199 -24.94 7.93 6.93
N GLU A 200 -25.38 7.09 7.85
CA GLU A 200 -24.95 7.14 9.24
C GLU A 200 -23.50 6.68 9.35
N ALA A 201 -23.16 5.54 8.75
CA ALA A 201 -21.80 5.03 8.71
C ALA A 201 -20.82 6.05 8.09
N HIS A 202 -21.19 6.66 6.96
CA HIS A 202 -20.44 7.74 6.32
C HIS A 202 -20.13 8.87 7.30
N ASN A 203 -21.14 9.36 8.03
CA ASN A 203 -20.96 10.46 8.97
C ASN A 203 -20.04 10.08 10.14
N GLN A 204 -20.16 8.85 10.66
CA GLN A 204 -19.30 8.36 11.73
C GLN A 204 -17.84 8.23 11.26
N ILE A 205 -17.62 7.66 10.07
CA ILE A 205 -16.29 7.55 9.45
C ILE A 205 -15.66 8.94 9.26
N LEU A 206 -16.40 9.90 8.70
CA LEU A 206 -15.89 11.26 8.55
C LEU A 206 -15.60 11.93 9.91
N GLY A 207 -16.41 11.68 10.93
CA GLY A 207 -16.15 12.13 12.29
C GLY A 207 -14.82 11.59 12.83
N ILE A 208 -14.51 10.32 12.58
CA ILE A 208 -13.23 9.69 12.95
C ILE A 208 -12.07 10.32 12.16
N LEU A 209 -12.21 10.45 10.84
CA LEU A 209 -11.14 10.94 9.97
C LEU A 209 -10.83 12.42 10.15
N TYR A 210 -11.84 13.25 10.44
CA TYR A 210 -11.68 14.67 10.73
C TYR A 210 -11.55 14.98 12.22
N ARG A 211 -11.49 13.97 13.10
CA ARG A 211 -11.39 14.13 14.56
C ARG A 211 -12.48 15.02 15.14
N GLY A 212 -13.71 14.88 14.64
CA GLY A 212 -14.87 15.68 15.05
C GLY A 212 -14.84 17.13 14.55
N GLU A 213 -13.83 17.56 13.79
CA GLU A 213 -13.86 18.86 13.11
C GLU A 213 -14.90 18.83 11.97
N SER A 214 -15.57 19.97 11.76
CA SER A 214 -16.51 20.07 10.63
C SER A 214 -15.75 20.05 9.31
N VAL A 215 -16.32 19.36 8.32
CA VAL A 215 -15.77 19.29 6.94
C VAL A 215 -15.42 20.69 6.40
N ARG A 216 -16.24 21.70 6.75
CA ARG A 216 -16.04 23.10 6.36
C ARG A 216 -14.76 23.71 6.95
N ARG A 217 -14.38 23.39 8.19
CA ARG A 217 -13.11 23.87 8.78
C ARG A 217 -11.90 23.25 8.09
N GLN A 218 -12.01 21.99 7.66
CA GLN A 218 -10.90 21.33 7.00
C GLN A 218 -10.66 21.83 5.57
N LEU A 219 -11.71 22.19 4.84
CA LEU A 219 -11.58 22.87 3.55
C LEU A 219 -10.96 24.28 3.67
N LEU A 220 -10.93 24.86 4.87
CA LEU A 220 -10.37 26.18 5.16
C LEU A 220 -8.96 26.11 5.78
N GLY A 221 -8.28 24.96 5.70
CA GLY A 221 -6.90 24.80 6.16
C GLY A 221 -6.74 24.24 7.57
N GLY A 222 -7.73 23.53 8.10
CA GLY A 222 -7.56 22.82 9.36
C GLY A 222 -6.45 21.75 9.27
N THR A 223 -5.83 21.43 10.40
CA THR A 223 -4.51 20.78 10.45
C THR A 223 -4.52 19.39 11.11
N LYS A 224 -5.70 18.87 11.49
CA LYS A 224 -5.81 17.67 12.35
C LYS A 224 -6.44 16.42 11.70
N ALA A 225 -6.78 16.47 10.41
CA ALA A 225 -7.32 15.30 9.71
C ALA A 225 -6.31 14.14 9.65
N ARG A 226 -6.81 12.91 9.77
CA ARG A 226 -6.00 11.69 9.75
C ARG A 226 -5.62 11.28 8.33
N LEU A 227 -4.46 10.66 8.16
CA LEU A 227 -4.13 9.94 6.94
C LEU A 227 -5.05 8.73 6.81
N LEU A 228 -5.59 8.51 5.62
CA LEU A 228 -6.40 7.33 5.31
C LEU A 228 -5.56 6.34 4.50
N VAL A 229 -5.34 5.16 5.05
CA VAL A 229 -4.51 4.10 4.47
C VAL A 229 -5.40 2.96 3.98
N GLY A 230 -5.05 2.30 2.89
CA GLY A 230 -5.77 1.12 2.42
C GLY A 230 -5.20 0.56 1.13
N HIS A 231 -5.94 -0.35 0.49
CA HIS A 231 -5.55 -0.98 -0.76
C HIS A 231 -6.64 -0.80 -1.81
N ASP A 232 -6.37 -0.01 -2.85
CA ASP A 232 -7.37 0.44 -3.82
C ASP A 232 -8.51 1.26 -3.21
N LEU A 233 -8.15 2.20 -2.33
CA LEU A 233 -9.05 3.09 -1.58
C LEU A 233 -10.15 3.76 -2.41
N LYS A 234 -9.94 3.92 -3.73
CA LYS A 234 -10.98 4.47 -4.60
C LYS A 234 -12.23 3.58 -4.59
N HIS A 235 -12.04 2.27 -4.62
CA HIS A 235 -13.13 1.30 -4.66
C HIS A 235 -13.96 1.34 -3.37
N ASP A 236 -13.30 1.33 -2.21
CA ASP A 236 -13.95 1.46 -0.90
C ASP A 236 -14.74 2.78 -0.78
N LEU A 237 -14.08 3.91 -1.09
CA LEU A 237 -14.69 5.23 -0.97
C LEU A 237 -15.87 5.42 -1.93
N ASP A 238 -15.80 4.87 -3.14
CA ASP A 238 -16.93 4.90 -4.09
C ASP A 238 -18.13 4.11 -3.53
N CYS A 239 -17.89 2.92 -2.98
CA CYS A 239 -18.94 2.08 -2.37
C CYS A 239 -19.55 2.73 -1.12
N LEU A 240 -18.75 3.47 -0.35
CA LEU A 240 -19.19 4.26 0.79
C LEU A 240 -19.86 5.59 0.40
N ARG A 241 -19.84 5.97 -0.88
CA ARG A 241 -20.28 7.29 -1.39
C ARG A 241 -19.55 8.44 -0.70
N MET A 242 -18.26 8.26 -0.44
CA MET A 242 -17.40 9.19 0.28
C MET A 242 -16.36 9.83 -0.63
N SER A 243 -15.86 10.99 -0.22
CA SER A 243 -14.70 11.64 -0.84
C SER A 243 -13.79 12.16 0.26
N TYR A 244 -12.49 12.01 0.04
CA TYR A 244 -11.47 12.42 1.02
C TYR A 244 -10.32 13.14 0.33
N PRO A 245 -9.66 14.12 0.98
CA PRO A 245 -8.60 14.90 0.34
C PRO A 245 -7.45 14.02 -0.15
N HIS A 246 -7.12 14.13 -1.44
CA HIS A 246 -6.14 13.26 -2.09
C HIS A 246 -4.76 13.25 -1.42
N HIS A 247 -4.32 14.37 -0.84
CA HIS A 247 -3.03 14.46 -0.16
C HIS A 247 -2.97 13.70 1.18
N LEU A 248 -4.13 13.32 1.74
CA LEU A 248 -4.24 12.52 2.96
C LEU A 248 -4.42 11.02 2.66
N LEU A 249 -4.59 10.63 1.40
CA LEU A 249 -4.71 9.23 1.01
C LEU A 249 -3.34 8.55 0.93
N ARG A 250 -3.26 7.32 1.42
CA ARG A 250 -2.10 6.41 1.31
C ARG A 250 -2.58 5.06 0.77
N ASP A 251 -2.67 4.99 -0.55
CA ASP A 251 -3.16 3.82 -1.27
C ASP A 251 -2.00 2.90 -1.65
N THR A 252 -1.95 1.72 -1.03
CA THR A 252 -0.91 0.71 -1.29
C THR A 252 -0.97 0.13 -2.70
N ALA A 253 -2.13 0.16 -3.38
CA ALA A 253 -2.28 -0.28 -4.76
C ALA A 253 -1.66 0.71 -5.76
N LYS A 254 -1.54 1.99 -5.39
CA LYS A 254 -0.95 3.07 -6.20
C LYS A 254 0.46 3.47 -5.76
N TYR A 255 0.95 2.92 -4.66
CA TYR A 255 2.28 3.24 -4.14
C TYR A 255 3.36 2.55 -4.98
N ARG A 256 4.02 3.33 -5.86
CA ARG A 256 5.00 2.84 -6.86
C ARG A 256 6.00 1.79 -6.35
N PRO A 257 6.58 1.91 -5.15
CA PRO A 257 7.50 0.89 -4.64
C PRO A 257 6.90 -0.51 -4.48
N LEU A 258 5.58 -0.60 -4.20
CA LEU A 258 4.84 -1.86 -4.07
C LEU A 258 4.18 -2.32 -5.37
N MET A 259 4.22 -1.53 -6.44
CA MET A 259 3.63 -1.89 -7.73
C MET A 259 4.58 -2.77 -8.55
N LYS A 260 4.00 -3.48 -9.52
CA LYS A 260 4.75 -4.20 -10.55
C LYS A 260 5.65 -3.26 -11.33
N THR A 261 6.68 -3.81 -11.96
CA THR A 261 7.56 -3.05 -12.85
C THR A 261 6.85 -2.33 -14.01
N ASN A 262 5.66 -2.79 -14.42
CA ASN A 262 4.79 -2.21 -15.45
C ASN A 262 3.72 -1.24 -14.91
N LEU A 263 3.79 -0.86 -13.62
CA LEU A 263 2.84 0.04 -12.95
C LEU A 263 1.41 -0.50 -12.80
N VAL A 264 1.25 -1.83 -12.86
CA VAL A 264 0.00 -2.48 -12.43
C VAL A 264 0.12 -2.85 -10.94
N SER A 265 -0.99 -2.76 -10.20
CA SER A 265 -1.02 -3.17 -8.79
C SER A 265 -0.80 -4.68 -8.63
N HIS A 266 -0.26 -5.06 -7.48
CA HIS A 266 -0.37 -6.43 -6.99
C HIS A 266 -1.60 -6.55 -6.11
N SER A 267 -2.18 -7.74 -5.99
CA SER A 267 -3.19 -7.99 -4.96
C SER A 267 -2.58 -7.87 -3.57
N LEU A 268 -3.37 -7.42 -2.61
CA LEU A 268 -2.93 -7.36 -1.21
C LEU A 268 -2.45 -8.72 -0.70
N LYS A 269 -3.14 -9.82 -1.07
CA LYS A 269 -2.72 -11.20 -0.79
C LYS A 269 -1.30 -11.52 -1.27
N TYR A 270 -0.93 -11.04 -2.46
CA TYR A 270 0.43 -11.20 -2.96
C TYR A 270 1.42 -10.37 -2.15
N LEU A 271 1.08 -9.11 -1.84
CA LEU A 271 1.97 -8.20 -1.09
C LEU A 271 2.26 -8.75 0.31
N VAL A 272 1.23 -9.17 1.05
CA VAL A 272 1.37 -9.75 2.40
C VAL A 272 2.30 -10.97 2.35
N LYS A 273 2.01 -11.95 1.48
CA LYS A 273 2.85 -13.15 1.33
C LYS A 273 4.30 -12.83 0.94
N THR A 274 4.50 -11.80 0.12
CA THR A 274 5.82 -11.49 -0.44
C THR A 274 6.71 -10.73 0.54
N TYR A 275 6.13 -9.84 1.33
CA TYR A 275 6.87 -8.88 2.15
C TYR A 275 6.75 -9.11 3.65
N LEU A 276 5.69 -9.78 4.09
CA LEU A 276 5.40 -9.99 5.51
C LEU A 276 5.54 -11.47 5.93
N GLY A 277 5.54 -12.40 4.96
CA GLY A 277 5.74 -13.84 5.19
C GLY A 277 4.44 -14.63 5.13
#